data_AF-A0A3P7E5B5-F1
#
_entry.id   AF-A0A3P7E5B5-F1
#
_cell.length_a   1.000
_cell.length_b   1.000
_cell.length_c   1.000
_cell.angle_alpha   90.00
_cell.angle_beta   90.00
_cell.angle_gamma   90.00
#
_symmetry.space_group_name_H-M   'P 1'
#
loop_
_entity.id
_entity.type
_entity.pdbx_description
1 polymer ?
#
loop_
_entity_poly.entity_id
_entity_poly.type
_entity_poly.pdbx_seq_one_letter_code
_entity_poly.pdbx_strand_id
1 'polypeptide(L)'
;MIISFRMITLAIIAILIVLALPFLLHDPFSYLQRSFDLSRVFLFKWTVNWRFLSEEIFLDHRFHIFLLATHIILLFFAGYLWFRRYGGYMHMLSMVNYGKLLLSTNEMLIALFTANLIGICVARSLHYQFYSWYFYTLPYLLFAGLPFHSDWSFKDRVTSMQKSVGAVSPLSIILRCCILVGIELCWNTYPSTVISSAMLHCFHTAIFYILIHDYYNDNDLKIHKTT
;
A
#
# COMPACT_ATOMS: atom_id res chain seq x y z
N MET A 1 -29.40 14.97 -14.84
CA MET A 1 -29.87 14.22 -13.65
C MET A 1 -28.65 13.57 -13.00
N ILE A 2 -27.93 14.30 -12.13
CA ILE A 2 -26.78 13.72 -11.41
C ILE A 2 -27.38 12.80 -10.36
N ILE A 3 -27.33 11.48 -10.60
CA ILE A 3 -27.67 10.51 -9.57
C ILE A 3 -26.74 10.79 -8.39
N SER A 4 -27.31 11.26 -7.27
CA SER A 4 -26.52 11.56 -6.08
C SER A 4 -25.73 10.32 -5.67
N PHE A 5 -24.49 10.49 -5.19
CA PHE A 5 -23.67 9.40 -4.66
C PHE A 5 -24.47 8.51 -3.69
N ARG A 6 -25.32 9.12 -2.86
CA ARG A 6 -26.25 8.42 -1.95
C ARG A 6 -27.20 7.45 -2.67
N MET A 7 -27.76 7.86 -3.80
CA MET A 7 -28.66 7.02 -4.60
C MET A 7 -27.91 5.85 -5.24
N ILE A 8 -26.69 6.07 -5.71
CA ILE A 8 -25.83 4.99 -6.24
C ILE A 8 -25.51 3.98 -5.13
N THR A 9 -25.11 4.45 -3.95
CA THR A 9 -24.82 3.57 -2.81
C THR A 9 -26.03 2.75 -2.40
N LEU A 10 -27.22 3.36 -2.30
CA LEU A 10 -28.46 2.66 -1.98
C LEU A 10 -28.84 1.63 -3.06
N ALA A 11 -28.65 1.95 -4.34
CA ALA A 11 -28.90 1.01 -5.42
C ALA A 11 -27.97 -0.20 -5.36
N ILE A 12 -26.67 0.00 -5.09
CA ILE A 12 -25.70 -1.09 -4.92
C ILE A 12 -26.09 -1.97 -3.73
N ILE A 13 -26.43 -1.38 -2.58
CA ILE A 13 -26.88 -2.13 -1.40
C ILE A 13 -28.14 -2.94 -1.72
N ALA A 14 -29.13 -2.34 -2.40
CA ALA A 14 -30.36 -3.03 -2.79
C ALA A 14 -30.07 -4.23 -3.71
N ILE A 15 -29.19 -4.06 -4.71
CA ILE A 15 -28.79 -5.14 -5.61
C ILE A 15 -28.11 -6.27 -4.84
N LEU A 16 -27.18 -5.95 -3.92
CA LEU A 16 -26.49 -6.96 -3.11
C LEU A 16 -27.47 -7.74 -2.23
N ILE A 17 -28.44 -7.06 -1.61
CA ILE A 17 -29.47 -7.71 -0.79
C ILE A 17 -30.34 -8.63 -1.66
N VAL A 18 -30.82 -8.16 -2.81
CA VAL A 18 -31.67 -8.96 -3.71
C VAL A 18 -30.93 -10.21 -4.20
N LEU A 19 -29.65 -10.09 -4.55
CA LEU A 19 -28.83 -11.23 -4.98
C LEU A 19 -28.53 -12.22 -3.84
N ALA A 20 -28.35 -11.72 -2.61
CA ALA A 20 -28.09 -12.56 -1.44
C ALA A 20 -29.37 -13.19 -0.86
N LEU A 21 -30.55 -12.59 -1.10
CA LEU A 21 -31.83 -12.99 -0.51
C LEU A 21 -32.18 -14.48 -0.64
N PRO A 22 -32.07 -15.15 -1.82
CA PRO A 22 -32.40 -16.57 -1.90
C PRO A 22 -31.53 -17.46 -1.01
N PHE A 23 -30.29 -17.05 -0.74
CA PHE A 23 -29.38 -17.78 0.14
C PHE A 23 -29.64 -17.45 1.61
N LEU A 24 -29.87 -16.17 1.93
CA LEU A 24 -30.19 -15.71 3.28
C LEU A 24 -31.51 -16.29 3.81
N LEU A 25 -32.50 -16.50 2.94
CA LEU A 25 -33.77 -17.14 3.31
C LEU A 25 -33.66 -18.65 3.51
N HIS A 26 -32.70 -19.31 2.86
CA HIS A 26 -32.52 -20.75 2.97
C HIS A 26 -31.67 -21.13 4.19
N ASP A 27 -30.48 -20.53 4.31
CA ASP A 27 -29.61 -20.70 5.47
C ASP A 27 -28.63 -19.51 5.58
N PRO A 28 -28.95 -18.49 6.41
CA PRO A 28 -28.12 -17.30 6.53
C PRO A 28 -26.77 -17.60 7.19
N PHE A 29 -26.71 -18.60 8.09
CA PHE A 29 -25.47 -18.95 8.78
C PHE A 29 -24.50 -19.66 7.83
N SER A 30 -24.98 -20.67 7.10
CA SER A 30 -24.17 -21.34 6.08
C SER A 30 -23.77 -20.39 4.95
N TYR A 31 -24.65 -19.47 4.54
CA TYR A 31 -24.30 -18.45 3.57
C TYR A 31 -23.12 -17.61 4.05
N LEU A 32 -23.17 -17.07 5.27
CA LEU A 32 -22.08 -16.27 5.82
C LEU A 32 -20.79 -17.07 6.01
N GLN A 33 -20.89 -18.27 6.58
CA GLN A 33 -19.73 -19.14 6.82
C GLN A 33 -19.06 -19.55 5.49
N ARG A 34 -19.83 -19.86 4.45
CA ARG A 34 -19.28 -20.22 3.13
C ARG A 34 -18.84 -19.00 2.32
N SER A 35 -19.39 -17.83 2.58
CA SER A 35 -18.93 -16.58 1.95
C SER A 35 -17.52 -16.21 2.41
N PHE A 36 -17.20 -16.51 3.68
CA PHE A 36 -15.89 -16.26 4.27
C PHE A 36 -15.28 -17.58 4.76
N ASP A 37 -14.70 -18.36 3.85
CA ASP A 37 -13.98 -19.60 4.21
C ASP A 37 -12.62 -19.29 4.88
N LEU A 38 -12.69 -18.84 6.13
CA LEU A 38 -11.52 -18.51 6.96
C LEU A 38 -10.68 -19.74 7.32
N SER A 39 -11.24 -20.95 7.15
CA SER A 39 -10.52 -22.20 7.39
C SER A 39 -9.53 -22.54 6.27
N ARG A 40 -9.67 -21.88 5.10
CA ARG A 40 -8.86 -22.18 3.93
C ARG A 40 -7.39 -21.85 4.15
N VAL A 41 -6.56 -22.89 4.08
CA VAL A 41 -5.10 -22.77 4.05
C VAL A 41 -4.61 -22.99 2.63
N PHE A 42 -3.89 -22.01 2.09
CA PHE A 42 -3.31 -22.13 0.75
C PHE A 42 -2.08 -23.05 0.77
N LEU A 43 -1.92 -23.82 -0.30
CA LEU A 43 -0.81 -24.74 -0.48
C LEU A 43 0.52 -24.01 -0.54
N PHE A 44 1.51 -24.51 0.20
CA PHE A 44 2.86 -23.96 0.24
C PHE A 44 3.54 -23.92 -1.15
N LYS A 45 3.20 -24.87 -2.04
CA LYS A 45 3.71 -24.91 -3.44
C LYS A 45 3.39 -23.65 -4.25
N TRP A 46 2.27 -22.99 -3.94
CA TRP A 46 1.76 -21.87 -4.72
C TRP A 46 2.01 -20.49 -4.10
N THR A 47 2.69 -20.43 -2.96
CA THR A 47 3.03 -19.17 -2.34
C THR A 47 4.26 -18.52 -2.98
N VAL A 48 4.15 -17.22 -3.25
CA VAL A 48 5.27 -16.39 -3.68
C VAL A 48 6.06 -15.89 -2.47
N ASN A 49 5.37 -15.51 -1.40
CA ASN A 49 5.98 -15.07 -0.14
C ASN A 49 6.44 -16.25 0.71
N TRP A 50 7.41 -15.98 1.59
CA TRP A 50 7.90 -16.92 2.61
C TRP A 50 8.36 -18.28 2.06
N ARG A 51 8.72 -18.36 0.77
CA ARG A 51 9.15 -19.61 0.12
C ARG A 51 10.51 -20.10 0.62
N PHE A 52 11.26 -19.22 1.28
CA PHE A 52 12.51 -19.53 1.95
C PHE A 52 12.33 -20.20 3.31
N LEU A 53 11.11 -20.21 3.87
CA LEU A 53 10.78 -20.97 5.08
C LEU A 53 10.43 -22.42 4.73
N SER A 54 10.58 -23.33 5.69
CA SER A 54 10.10 -24.69 5.54
C SER A 54 8.57 -24.74 5.56
N GLU A 55 7.99 -25.77 4.93
CA GLU A 55 6.54 -25.98 4.90
C GLU A 55 5.94 -26.16 6.30
N GLU A 56 6.68 -26.80 7.21
CA GLU A 56 6.27 -26.99 8.60
C GLU A 56 6.06 -25.66 9.33
N ILE A 57 7.01 -24.71 9.20
CA ILE A 57 6.90 -23.37 9.80
C ILE A 57 5.77 -22.58 9.12
N PHE A 58 5.65 -22.71 7.80
CA PHE A 58 4.64 -22.00 7.02
C PHE A 58 3.21 -22.38 7.42
N LEU A 59 2.97 -23.66 7.69
CA LEU A 59 1.65 -24.18 8.08
C LEU A 59 1.36 -24.04 9.57
N ASP A 60 2.36 -23.76 10.40
CA ASP A 60 2.20 -23.58 11.84
C ASP A 60 1.27 -22.39 12.17
N HIS A 61 0.26 -22.64 12.99
CA HIS A 61 -0.69 -21.63 13.47
C HIS A 61 0.00 -20.48 14.22
N ARG A 62 1.11 -20.76 14.93
CA ARG A 62 1.90 -19.73 15.61
C ARG A 62 2.47 -18.73 14.63
N PHE A 63 2.90 -19.18 13.46
CA PHE A 63 3.40 -18.32 12.41
C PHE A 63 2.29 -17.43 11.83
N HIS A 64 1.05 -17.92 11.74
CA HIS A 64 -0.08 -17.13 11.25
C HIS A 64 -0.42 -15.99 12.20
N ILE A 65 -0.46 -16.27 13.51
CA ILE A 65 -0.67 -15.23 14.54
C ILE A 65 0.49 -14.23 14.52
N PHE A 66 1.74 -14.71 14.41
CA PHE A 66 2.92 -13.85 14.33
C PHE A 66 2.84 -12.87 13.15
N LEU A 67 2.47 -13.35 11.96
CA LEU A 67 2.28 -12.49 10.79
C LEU A 67 1.15 -11.48 11.02
N LEU A 68 0.02 -11.90 11.58
CA LEU A 68 -1.08 -10.97 11.89
C LEU A 68 -0.66 -9.88 12.88
N ALA A 69 0.04 -10.25 13.95
CA ALA A 69 0.57 -9.29 14.92
C ALA A 69 1.56 -8.33 14.26
N THR A 70 2.47 -8.85 13.44
CA THR A 70 3.44 -8.04 12.66
C THR A 70 2.72 -7.05 11.76
N HIS A 71 1.67 -7.47 11.07
CA HIS A 71 0.86 -6.60 10.20
C HIS A 71 0.24 -5.45 10.99
N ILE A 72 -0.40 -5.74 12.13
CA ILE A 72 -1.03 -4.71 12.99
C ILE A 72 0.03 -3.73 13.52
N ILE A 73 1.17 -4.24 13.98
CA ILE A 73 2.28 -3.42 14.48
C ILE A 73 2.81 -2.49 13.37
N LEU A 74 3.03 -3.01 12.16
CA LEU A 74 3.49 -2.20 11.03
C LEU A 74 2.47 -1.14 10.62
N LEU A 75 1.17 -1.43 10.64
CA LEU A 75 0.12 -0.42 10.40
C LEU A 75 0.12 0.67 11.48
N PHE A 76 0.37 0.30 12.74
CA PHE A 76 0.49 1.26 13.85
C PHE A 76 1.73 2.15 13.73
N PHE A 77 2.85 1.65 13.20
CA PHE A 77 3.99 2.52 12.90
C PHE A 77 3.76 3.36 11.64
N ALA A 78 3.12 2.78 10.61
CA ALA A 78 2.88 3.45 9.35
C ALA A 78 1.88 4.61 9.46
N GLY A 79 0.86 4.54 10.32
CA GLY A 79 -0.03 5.69 10.48
C GLY A 79 0.64 6.88 11.18
N TYR A 80 1.71 6.68 11.95
CA TYR A 80 2.54 7.82 12.41
C TYR A 80 3.16 8.56 11.20
N LEU A 81 3.59 7.81 10.18
CA LEU A 81 4.10 8.35 8.92
C LEU A 81 2.99 9.06 8.11
N TRP A 82 1.79 8.50 8.05
CA TRP A 82 0.67 9.05 7.25
C TRP A 82 0.15 10.38 7.79
N PHE A 83 0.05 10.52 9.12
CA PHE A 83 -0.53 11.72 9.75
C PHE A 83 0.52 12.78 10.11
N ARG A 84 1.65 12.78 9.40
CA ARG A 84 2.78 13.72 9.55
C ARG A 84 2.36 15.18 9.64
N ARG A 85 1.51 15.64 8.71
CA ARG A 85 1.07 17.05 8.64
C ARG A 85 0.31 17.49 9.90
N TYR A 86 -0.29 16.53 10.60
CA TYR A 86 -1.07 16.78 11.80
C TYR A 86 -0.30 16.44 13.08
N GLY A 87 1.02 16.21 13.07
CA GLY A 87 1.76 15.94 14.31
C GLY A 87 1.46 14.57 14.95
N GLY A 88 0.95 13.61 14.16
CA GLY A 88 0.70 12.23 14.59
C GLY A 88 -0.76 11.90 14.89
N TYR A 89 -1.00 10.68 15.39
CA TYR A 89 -2.34 10.10 15.60
C TYR A 89 -3.25 10.95 16.49
N MET A 90 -2.76 11.37 17.66
CA MET A 90 -3.58 12.04 18.67
C MET A 90 -4.07 13.41 18.20
N HIS A 91 -3.19 14.16 17.54
CA HIS A 91 -3.55 15.47 17.03
C HIS A 91 -4.42 15.37 15.76
N MET A 92 -4.28 14.31 14.96
CA MET A 92 -5.25 14.00 13.89
C MET A 92 -6.65 13.72 14.43
N LEU A 93 -6.79 12.85 15.45
CA LEU A 93 -8.09 12.56 16.07
C LEU A 93 -8.75 13.82 16.65
N SER A 94 -7.93 14.71 17.24
CA SER A 94 -8.39 16.03 17.69
C SER A 94 -8.92 16.87 16.51
N MET A 95 -8.20 16.94 15.39
CA MET A 95 -8.59 17.69 14.19
C MET A 95 -9.85 17.15 13.51
N VAL A 96 -10.08 15.83 13.56
CA VAL A 96 -11.31 15.20 13.09
C VAL A 96 -12.50 15.68 13.92
N ASN A 97 -12.37 15.74 15.26
CA ASN A 97 -13.42 16.26 16.13
C ASN A 97 -13.74 17.74 15.88
N TYR A 98 -12.76 18.53 15.44
CA TYR A 98 -12.97 19.93 15.05
C TYR A 98 -13.44 20.12 13.60
N GLY A 99 -13.58 19.03 12.81
CA GLY A 99 -14.07 19.09 11.43
C GLY A 99 -13.13 19.78 10.44
N LYS A 100 -11.83 19.91 10.76
CA LYS A 100 -10.84 20.67 9.95
C LYS A 100 -9.87 19.78 9.15
N LEU A 101 -10.17 18.49 8.98
CA LEU A 101 -9.28 17.58 8.26
C LEU A 101 -9.31 17.86 6.75
N LEU A 102 -8.25 18.48 6.23
CA LEU A 102 -8.00 18.63 4.80
C LEU A 102 -6.88 17.67 4.40
N LEU A 103 -7.24 16.41 4.17
CA LEU A 103 -6.30 15.41 3.67
C LEU A 103 -6.03 15.68 2.19
N SER A 104 -4.75 15.84 1.82
CA SER A 104 -4.37 15.91 0.41
C SER A 104 -4.62 14.57 -0.25
N THR A 105 -4.99 14.56 -1.53
CA THR A 105 -5.08 13.34 -2.36
C THR A 105 -3.80 12.51 -2.25
N ASN A 106 -2.63 13.16 -2.20
CA ASN A 106 -1.35 12.45 -2.08
C ASN A 106 -1.18 11.77 -0.72
N GLU A 107 -1.60 12.41 0.37
CA GLU A 107 -1.54 11.81 1.71
C GLU A 107 -2.46 10.59 1.80
N MET A 108 -3.65 10.69 1.20
CA MET A 108 -4.59 9.56 1.12
C MET A 108 -4.04 8.39 0.30
N LEU A 109 -3.46 8.68 -0.87
CA LEU A 109 -2.89 7.65 -1.74
C LEU A 109 -1.70 6.95 -1.09
N ILE A 110 -0.79 7.71 -0.46
CA ILE A 110 0.32 7.14 0.31
C ILE A 110 -0.21 6.24 1.41
N ALA A 111 -1.18 6.70 2.21
CA ALA A 111 -1.75 5.89 3.29
C ALA A 111 -2.37 4.59 2.77
N LEU A 112 -3.22 4.69 1.76
CA LEU A 112 -3.91 3.54 1.16
C LEU A 112 -2.92 2.53 0.56
N PHE A 113 -1.98 3.01 -0.25
CA PHE A 113 -1.07 2.13 -0.99
C PHE A 113 0.01 1.52 -0.10
N THR A 114 0.51 2.26 0.89
CA THR A 114 1.45 1.68 1.87
C THR A 114 0.76 0.69 2.80
N ALA A 115 -0.47 0.95 3.25
CA ALA A 115 -1.24 -0.02 4.02
C ALA A 115 -1.44 -1.34 3.25
N ASN A 116 -1.81 -1.24 1.97
CA ASN A 116 -1.94 -2.39 1.09
C ASN A 116 -0.59 -3.11 0.91
N LEU A 117 0.50 -2.39 0.67
CA LEU A 117 1.84 -2.97 0.54
C LEU A 117 2.25 -3.72 1.82
N ILE A 118 2.02 -3.16 3.01
CA ILE A 118 2.30 -3.85 4.29
C ILE A 118 1.52 -5.16 4.36
N GLY A 119 0.26 -5.17 3.93
CA GLY A 119 -0.54 -6.39 3.83
C GLY A 119 0.08 -7.42 2.90
N ILE A 120 0.49 -7.01 1.70
CA ILE A 120 1.18 -7.87 0.73
C ILE A 120 2.48 -8.43 1.30
N CYS A 121 3.32 -7.63 1.95
CA CYS A 121 4.60 -8.09 2.49
C CYS A 121 4.45 -9.15 3.60
N VAL A 122 3.45 -8.96 4.47
CA VAL A 122 3.24 -9.82 5.64
C VAL A 122 2.32 -11.00 5.32
N ALA A 123 1.60 -10.98 4.20
CA ALA A 123 0.73 -12.07 3.78
C ALA A 123 1.48 -13.41 3.75
N ARG A 124 0.95 -14.39 4.48
CA ARG A 124 1.49 -15.76 4.54
C ARG A 124 1.55 -16.38 3.15
N SER A 125 0.43 -16.38 2.45
CA SER A 125 0.28 -17.08 1.18
C SER A 125 -0.18 -16.09 0.12
N LEU A 126 0.70 -15.81 -0.84
CA LEU A 126 0.35 -15.03 -2.02
C LEU A 126 0.42 -15.92 -3.26
N HIS A 127 -0.74 -16.20 -3.83
CA HIS A 127 -0.84 -16.73 -5.19
C HIS A 127 -0.46 -15.65 -6.22
N TYR A 128 0.10 -16.05 -7.36
CA TYR A 128 0.57 -15.17 -8.44
C TYR A 128 -0.46 -14.12 -8.90
N GLN A 129 -1.74 -14.46 -8.85
CA GLN A 129 -2.83 -13.53 -9.21
C GLN A 129 -2.88 -12.28 -8.33
N PHE A 130 -2.44 -12.37 -7.07
CA PHE A 130 -2.41 -11.24 -6.14
C PHE A 130 -1.34 -10.21 -6.49
N TYR A 131 -0.51 -10.44 -7.50
CA TYR A 131 0.37 -9.40 -8.02
C TYR A 131 -0.41 -8.14 -8.44
N SER A 132 -1.56 -8.35 -9.10
CA SER A 132 -2.45 -7.30 -9.56
C SER A 132 -2.97 -6.38 -8.45
N TRP A 133 -2.96 -6.81 -7.19
CA TRP A 133 -3.49 -6.04 -6.06
C TRP A 133 -2.68 -4.80 -5.70
N TYR A 134 -1.41 -4.75 -6.11
CA TYR A 134 -0.53 -3.65 -5.77
C TYR A 134 0.43 -3.25 -6.90
N PHE A 135 0.48 -4.00 -8.00
CA PHE A 135 1.28 -3.67 -9.19
C PHE A 135 1.16 -2.19 -9.60
N TYR A 136 -0.07 -1.68 -9.76
CA TYR A 136 -0.31 -0.31 -10.20
C TYR A 136 0.04 0.76 -9.15
N THR A 137 0.22 0.37 -7.88
CA THR A 137 0.56 1.29 -6.80
C THR A 137 2.07 1.42 -6.61
N LEU A 138 2.86 0.44 -7.09
CA LEU A 138 4.32 0.42 -6.95
C LEU A 138 5.01 1.64 -7.59
N PRO A 139 4.70 2.06 -8.83
CA PRO A 139 5.31 3.27 -9.39
C PRO A 139 4.93 4.50 -8.58
N TYR A 140 3.70 4.60 -8.08
CA TYR A 140 3.33 5.72 -7.22
C TYR A 140 4.17 5.74 -5.94
N LEU A 141 4.26 4.62 -5.22
CA LEU A 141 5.04 4.54 -3.97
C LEU A 141 6.52 4.84 -4.19
N LEU A 142 7.09 4.34 -5.29
CA LEU A 142 8.49 4.58 -5.62
C LEU A 142 8.77 5.97 -6.17
N PHE A 143 7.79 6.78 -6.54
CA PHE A 143 8.07 8.09 -7.16
C PHE A 143 7.41 9.26 -6.43
N ALA A 144 6.49 9.00 -5.50
CA ALA A 144 5.75 10.03 -4.77
C ALA A 144 6.62 10.94 -3.87
N GLY A 145 7.79 10.47 -3.43
CA GLY A 145 8.73 11.25 -2.61
C GLY A 145 9.65 12.17 -3.41
N LEU A 146 9.70 12.03 -4.74
CA LEU A 146 10.57 12.84 -5.58
C LEU A 146 9.96 14.23 -5.86
N PRO A 147 10.79 15.29 -5.96
CA PRO A 147 10.33 16.61 -6.34
C PRO A 147 10.03 16.66 -7.85
N PHE A 148 8.88 16.13 -8.26
CA PHE A 148 8.37 16.40 -9.60
C PHE A 148 7.67 17.75 -9.59
N HIS A 149 8.30 18.77 -10.17
CA HIS A 149 7.57 20.00 -10.47
C HIS A 149 6.68 19.76 -11.70
N SER A 150 5.40 20.12 -11.61
CA SER A 150 4.49 20.18 -12.76
C SER A 150 4.79 21.41 -13.63
N ASP A 151 6.04 21.60 -14.06
CA ASP A 151 6.44 22.66 -15.00
C ASP A 151 6.29 22.23 -16.47
N TRP A 152 5.66 21.07 -16.75
CA TRP A 152 5.27 20.71 -18.11
C TRP A 152 4.27 21.72 -18.72
N SER A 153 3.66 22.60 -17.92
CA SER A 153 2.89 23.73 -18.44
C SER A 153 3.81 24.74 -19.14
N PHE A 154 4.00 24.56 -20.45
CA PHE A 154 4.52 25.55 -21.36
C PHE A 154 3.66 26.82 -21.30
N LYS A 155 4.02 27.77 -20.42
CA LYS A 155 3.64 29.17 -20.53
C LYS A 155 4.48 30.07 -19.63
N ASP A 156 4.98 31.11 -20.27
CA ASP A 156 5.40 32.40 -19.69
C ASP A 156 6.76 32.48 -18.98
N ARG A 157 7.78 32.60 -19.85
CA ARG A 157 8.80 33.66 -19.89
C ARG A 157 8.77 34.71 -18.76
N VAL A 158 9.95 34.94 -18.17
CA VAL A 158 10.37 36.09 -17.36
C VAL A 158 9.91 36.11 -15.90
N THR A 159 10.68 35.50 -15.00
CA THR A 159 11.48 36.24 -14.01
C THR A 159 12.53 35.32 -13.38
N SER A 160 13.65 35.94 -13.05
CA SER A 160 14.92 35.40 -12.60
C SER A 160 14.86 34.62 -11.28
N MET A 161 15.80 33.68 -11.16
CA MET A 161 16.25 33.03 -9.91
C MET A 161 15.32 31.95 -9.31
N GLN A 162 14.84 31.00 -10.14
CA GLN A 162 14.34 29.73 -9.62
C GLN A 162 15.54 28.86 -9.23
N LYS A 163 15.94 28.99 -7.95
CA LYS A 163 16.92 28.13 -7.26
C LYS A 163 16.62 26.68 -7.63
N SER A 164 17.59 26.02 -8.26
CA SER A 164 17.58 24.59 -8.61
C SER A 164 16.88 23.78 -7.53
N VAL A 165 15.59 23.48 -7.74
CA VAL A 165 14.85 22.55 -6.91
C VAL A 165 15.52 21.21 -7.20
N GLY A 166 16.11 20.63 -6.15
CA GLY A 166 17.18 19.64 -6.23
C GLY A 166 17.03 18.68 -7.40
N ALA A 167 17.97 18.74 -8.35
CA ALA A 167 18.01 17.81 -9.47
C ALA A 167 17.91 16.38 -8.92
N VAL A 168 16.91 15.63 -9.37
CA VAL A 168 16.80 14.22 -9.00
C VAL A 168 18.01 13.50 -9.58
N SER A 169 18.78 12.82 -8.74
CA SER A 169 19.93 12.07 -9.24
C SER A 169 19.44 10.99 -10.22
N PRO A 170 20.06 10.87 -11.42
CA PRO A 170 19.69 9.81 -12.37
C PRO A 170 19.79 8.42 -11.74
N LEU A 171 20.75 8.23 -10.82
CA LEU A 171 20.92 7.00 -10.06
C LEU A 171 19.70 6.65 -9.20
N SER A 172 19.03 7.64 -8.57
CA SER A 172 17.80 7.42 -7.80
C SER A 172 16.68 6.89 -8.68
N ILE A 173 16.53 7.45 -9.89
CA ILE A 173 15.53 7.01 -10.87
C ILE A 173 15.85 5.58 -11.33
N ILE A 174 17.10 5.32 -11.71
CA ILE A 174 17.55 3.99 -12.15
C ILE A 174 17.28 2.96 -11.05
N LEU A 175 17.64 3.24 -9.80
CA LEU A 175 17.39 2.35 -8.66
C LEU A 175 15.90 2.01 -8.52
N ARG A 176 15.02 3.01 -8.56
CA ARG A 176 13.55 2.83 -8.45
C ARG A 176 13.00 1.98 -9.60
N CYS A 177 13.47 2.22 -10.82
CA CYS A 177 13.14 1.39 -11.98
C CYS A 177 13.66 -0.05 -11.83
N CYS A 178 14.87 -0.24 -11.32
CA CYS A 178 15.43 -1.57 -11.04
C CYS A 178 14.60 -2.33 -9.99
N ILE A 179 14.06 -1.64 -8.97
CA ILE A 179 13.16 -2.25 -7.99
C ILE A 179 11.86 -2.71 -8.66
N LEU A 180 11.25 -1.90 -9.53
CA LEU A 180 10.03 -2.28 -10.27
C LEU A 180 10.27 -3.53 -11.12
N VAL A 181 11.34 -3.53 -11.93
CA VAL A 181 11.71 -4.68 -12.77
C VAL A 181 12.05 -5.89 -11.91
N GLY A 182 12.75 -5.70 -10.80
CA GLY A 182 13.10 -6.76 -9.86
C GLY A 182 11.88 -7.45 -9.25
N ILE A 183 10.88 -6.66 -8.85
CA ILE A 183 9.60 -7.20 -8.36
C ILE A 183 8.88 -7.97 -9.48
N GLU A 184 8.77 -7.40 -10.67
CA GLU A 184 8.17 -8.07 -11.83
C GLU A 184 8.84 -9.43 -12.10
N LEU A 185 10.17 -9.50 -12.07
CA LEU A 185 10.92 -10.75 -12.24
C LEU A 185 10.65 -11.75 -11.11
N CYS A 186 10.53 -11.29 -9.87
CA CYS A 186 10.20 -12.16 -8.74
C CYS A 186 8.81 -12.79 -8.89
N TRP A 187 7.82 -12.03 -9.36
CA TRP A 187 6.46 -12.54 -9.60
C TRP A 187 6.35 -13.43 -10.83
N ASN A 188 7.15 -13.20 -11.87
CA ASN A 188 7.18 -14.05 -13.06
C ASN A 188 8.02 -15.33 -12.90
N THR A 189 8.72 -15.50 -11.78
CA THR A 189 9.43 -16.75 -11.48
C THR A 189 8.44 -17.82 -11.01
N TYR A 190 8.18 -18.82 -11.87
CA TYR A 190 7.19 -19.86 -11.60
C TYR A 190 7.75 -21.30 -11.68
N PRO A 191 7.61 -22.11 -10.61
CA PRO A 191 7.17 -21.72 -9.27
C PRO A 191 8.23 -20.83 -8.58
N SER A 192 7.79 -20.05 -7.58
CA SER A 192 8.64 -19.21 -6.76
C SER A 192 9.72 -20.05 -6.11
N THR A 193 10.94 -19.53 -6.15
CA THR A 193 12.13 -20.10 -5.54
C THR A 193 12.43 -19.40 -4.22
N VAL A 194 13.31 -20.01 -3.42
CA VAL A 194 13.85 -19.38 -2.20
C VAL A 194 14.44 -18.00 -2.52
N ILE A 195 15.18 -17.91 -3.63
CA ILE A 195 15.85 -16.68 -4.07
C ILE A 195 14.83 -15.62 -4.48
N SER A 196 13.88 -15.94 -5.36
CA SER A 196 12.87 -14.96 -5.81
C SER A 196 12.02 -14.45 -4.65
N SER A 197 11.66 -15.33 -3.70
CA SER A 197 10.92 -14.94 -2.51
C SER A 197 11.73 -14.03 -1.59
N ALA A 198 12.99 -14.39 -1.30
CA ALA A 198 13.87 -13.55 -0.49
C ALA A 198 14.13 -12.18 -1.15
N MET A 199 14.38 -12.16 -2.46
CA MET A 199 14.55 -10.94 -3.24
C MET A 199 13.30 -10.06 -3.22
N LEU A 200 12.11 -10.66 -3.31
CA LEU A 200 10.85 -9.92 -3.21
C LEU A 200 10.74 -9.17 -1.88
N HIS A 201 11.06 -9.83 -0.76
CA HIS A 201 11.10 -9.18 0.55
C HIS A 201 12.18 -8.09 0.62
N CYS A 202 13.35 -8.28 -0.01
CA CYS A 202 14.37 -7.24 -0.10
C CYS A 202 13.87 -6.01 -0.86
N PHE A 203 13.17 -6.19 -1.98
CA PHE A 203 12.62 -5.09 -2.77
C PHE A 203 11.49 -4.36 -2.04
N HIS A 204 10.59 -5.08 -1.37
CA HIS A 204 9.58 -4.47 -0.51
C HIS A 204 10.21 -3.66 0.63
N THR A 205 11.22 -4.21 1.29
CA THR A 205 11.99 -3.50 2.32
C THR A 205 12.64 -2.25 1.77
N ALA A 206 13.21 -2.32 0.55
CA ALA A 206 13.79 -1.18 -0.13
C ALA A 206 12.74 -0.09 -0.44
N ILE A 207 11.52 -0.45 -0.85
CA ILE A 207 10.43 0.52 -1.04
C ILE A 207 10.14 1.26 0.27
N PHE A 208 9.98 0.54 1.38
CA PHE A 208 9.75 1.19 2.68
C PHE A 208 10.92 2.08 3.11
N TYR A 209 12.16 1.61 2.94
CA TYR A 209 13.35 2.39 3.23
C TYR A 209 13.37 3.69 2.42
N ILE A 210 13.09 3.61 1.12
CA ILE A 210 13.08 4.79 0.26
C ILE A 210 11.94 5.74 0.63
N LEU A 211 10.75 5.25 0.94
CA LEU A 211 9.63 6.08 1.41
C LEU A 211 9.99 6.83 2.70
N ILE A 212 10.66 6.16 3.64
CA ILE A 212 11.11 6.76 4.90
C ILE A 212 12.25 7.77 4.65
N HIS A 213 13.20 7.45 3.77
CA HIS A 213 14.28 8.35 3.40
C HIS A 213 13.76 9.62 2.72
N ASP A 214 12.87 9.49 1.75
CA ASP A 214 12.23 10.62 1.07
C ASP A 214 11.38 11.45 2.05
N TYR A 215 10.76 10.80 3.05
CA TYR A 215 10.06 11.45 4.16
C TYR A 215 10.96 12.38 4.99
N TYR A 216 12.16 11.91 5.39
CA TYR A 216 13.08 12.72 6.19
C TYR A 216 13.62 13.91 5.39
N ASN A 217 13.98 13.68 4.13
CA ASN A 217 14.49 14.75 3.26
C ASN A 217 13.47 15.88 3.04
N ASP A 218 12.18 15.58 2.86
CA ASP A 218 11.14 16.61 2.72
C ASP A 218 10.91 17.41 4.02
N ASN A 219 11.09 16.79 5.20
CA ASN A 219 10.97 17.49 6.47
C ASN A 219 12.11 18.49 6.69
N ASP A 220 13.36 18.09 6.41
CA ASP A 220 14.52 18.96 6.53
C ASP A 220 14.40 20.19 5.60
N LEU A 221 13.90 19.98 4.37
CA LEU A 221 13.64 21.06 3.41
C LEU A 221 12.58 22.06 3.89
N LYS A 222 11.62 21.65 4.71
CA LYS A 222 10.59 22.55 5.27
C LYS A 222 11.13 23.35 6.45
N ILE A 223 11.90 22.72 7.35
CA ILE A 223 12.52 23.40 8.51
C ILE A 223 13.42 24.55 8.04
N HIS A 224 14.28 24.31 7.04
CA HIS A 224 15.17 25.34 6.48
C HIS A 224 14.47 26.48 5.74
N LYS A 225 13.21 26.33 5.32
CA LYS A 225 12.43 27.41 4.68
C LYS A 225 11.74 28.31 5.69
N THR A 226 11.54 27.83 6.93
CA THR A 226 10.84 28.58 7.99
C THR A 226 11.77 29.35 8.93
N THR A 227 13.08 29.10 8.89
CA THR A 227 14.14 29.84 9.60
C THR A 227 14.77 30.88 8.71
#